data_AF-A0A538JR98-F1
#
_entry.id   AF-A0A538JR98-F1
#
_cell.length_a   1.000
_cell.length_b   1.000
_cell.length_c   1.000
_cell.angle_alpha   90.00
_cell.angle_beta   90.00
_cell.angle_gamma   90.00
#
_symmetry.space_group_name_H-M   'P 1'
#
loop_
_entity.id
_entity.type
_entity.pdbx_description
1 polymer ?
#
loop_
_entity_poly.entity_id
_entity_poly.type
_entity_poly.pdbx_seq_one_letter_code
_entity_poly.pdbx_strand_id
1 'polypeptide(L)'
;MGVRIDSRTVLVSGAVALAVSLATLVAYAIVNAIVSFDRDSNWPFAFYVVILLGMALGGRLAGRARPDAPLAHGSLAALGAMGVIAVISVVIDVALRNDIVDNVVKLVAQIPVPVAVSAFSAYMASRSAIA
;
A
#
# COMPACT_ATOMS: atom_id res chain seq x y z
N MET A 1 21.92 -9.35 -18.03
CA MET A 1 21.29 -10.18 -16.98
C MET A 1 19.94 -9.57 -16.67
N GLY A 2 18.85 -10.28 -16.97
CA GLY A 2 17.49 -9.76 -16.78
C GLY A 2 16.97 -10.05 -15.37
N VAL A 3 16.25 -9.10 -14.78
CA VAL A 3 15.51 -9.31 -13.53
C VAL A 3 14.35 -10.27 -13.83
N ARG A 4 14.30 -11.43 -13.15
CA ARG A 4 13.16 -12.35 -13.27
C ARG A 4 12.10 -11.94 -12.26
N ILE A 5 10.94 -11.53 -12.75
CA ILE A 5 9.80 -11.19 -11.90
C ILE A 5 8.97 -12.45 -11.67
N ASP A 6 8.81 -12.81 -10.41
CA ASP A 6 7.89 -13.86 -9.96
C ASP A 6 6.53 -13.24 -9.62
N SER A 7 5.60 -13.37 -10.57
CA SER A 7 4.24 -12.86 -10.45
C SER A 7 3.50 -13.42 -9.23
N ARG A 8 3.78 -14.67 -8.81
CA ARG A 8 3.12 -15.26 -7.63
C ARG A 8 3.58 -14.56 -6.36
N THR A 9 4.88 -14.32 -6.25
CA THR A 9 5.44 -13.59 -5.10
C THR A 9 4.90 -12.16 -5.04
N VAL A 10 4.86 -11.46 -6.18
CA VAL A 10 4.27 -10.11 -6.27
C VAL A 10 2.80 -10.12 -5.85
N LEU A 11 2.01 -11.09 -6.36
CA LEU A 11 0.59 -11.20 -6.07
C LEU A 11 0.32 -11.45 -4.58
N VAL A 12 0.98 -12.43 -3.96
CA VAL A 12 0.77 -12.76 -2.55
C VAL A 12 1.18 -11.60 -1.64
N SER A 13 2.34 -11.01 -1.91
CA SER A 13 2.87 -9.89 -1.13
C SER A 13 2.00 -8.63 -1.28
N GLY A 14 1.54 -8.36 -2.50
CA GLY A 14 0.62 -7.28 -2.81
C GLY A 14 -0.76 -7.50 -2.18
N ALA A 15 -1.26 -8.74 -2.16
CA ALA A 15 -2.52 -9.08 -1.52
C ALA A 15 -2.48 -8.84 0.00
N VAL A 16 -1.35 -9.14 0.66
CA VAL A 16 -1.16 -8.83 2.09
C VAL A 16 -1.16 -7.32 2.33
N ALA A 17 -0.39 -6.57 1.53
CA ALA A 17 -0.36 -5.11 1.63
C ALA A 17 -1.75 -4.49 1.41
N LEU A 18 -2.47 -4.98 0.40
CA LEU A 18 -3.83 -4.56 0.07
C LEU A 18 -4.80 -4.87 1.21
N ALA A 19 -4.77 -6.09 1.75
CA ALA A 19 -5.68 -6.51 2.81
C ALA A 19 -5.56 -5.62 4.05
N VAL A 20 -4.32 -5.35 4.49
CA VAL A 20 -4.07 -4.44 5.64
C VAL A 20 -4.55 -3.03 5.31
N SER A 21 -4.25 -2.54 4.11
CA SER A 21 -4.64 -1.18 3.69
C SER A 21 -6.16 -1.01 3.65
N LEU A 22 -6.89 -1.95 3.03
CA LEU A 22 -8.34 -1.91 2.95
C LEU A 22 -9.00 -2.05 4.33
N ALA A 23 -8.52 -2.98 5.16
CA ALA A 23 -9.01 -3.13 6.53
C ALA A 23 -8.84 -1.82 7.34
N THR A 24 -7.71 -1.15 7.16
CA THR A 24 -7.41 0.13 7.81
C THR A 24 -8.31 1.25 7.31
N LEU A 25 -8.55 1.34 6.00
CA LEU A 25 -9.46 2.33 5.40
C LEU A 25 -10.91 2.14 5.91
N VAL A 26 -11.37 0.89 6.00
CA VAL A 26 -12.69 0.57 6.55
C VAL A 26 -12.77 0.95 8.03
N ALA A 27 -11.74 0.59 8.82
CA ALA A 27 -11.68 0.97 10.23
C ALA A 27 -11.71 2.49 10.41
N TYR A 28 -10.94 3.23 9.61
CA TYR A 28 -10.97 4.69 9.61
C TYR A 28 -12.37 5.23 9.31
N ALA A 29 -13.03 4.74 8.27
CA ALA A 29 -14.38 5.18 7.89
C ALA A 29 -15.39 4.94 9.02
N ILE A 30 -15.35 3.77 9.67
CA ILE A 30 -16.22 3.44 10.81
C ILE A 30 -15.95 4.38 12.00
N VAL A 31 -14.69 4.52 12.39
CA VAL A 31 -14.33 5.34 13.56
C VAL A 31 -14.67 6.81 13.31
N ASN A 32 -14.40 7.32 12.11
CA ASN A 32 -14.77 8.68 11.74
C ASN A 32 -16.28 8.90 11.76
N ALA A 33 -17.08 7.91 11.33
CA ALA A 33 -18.54 8.01 11.41
C ALA A 33 -19.08 8.05 12.86
N ILE A 34 -18.38 7.43 13.81
CA ILE A 34 -18.78 7.39 15.23
C ILE A 34 -18.31 8.64 15.97
N VAL A 35 -17.03 9.00 15.82
CA VAL A 35 -16.38 10.04 16.62
C VAL A 35 -16.44 11.41 15.96
N SER A 36 -16.65 11.46 14.63
CA SER A 36 -16.61 12.69 13.82
C SER A 36 -15.33 13.47 14.06
N PHE A 37 -14.21 12.97 13.54
CA PHE A 37 -12.91 13.61 13.77
C PHE A 37 -12.94 15.06 13.30
N ASP A 38 -12.50 15.95 14.19
CA ASP A 38 -12.35 17.37 13.86
C ASP A 38 -11.23 17.56 12.83
N ARG A 39 -11.21 18.71 12.15
CA ARG A 39 -10.22 19.01 11.10
C ARG A 39 -8.79 19.06 11.63
N ASP A 40 -8.62 19.44 12.89
CA ASP A 40 -7.31 19.51 13.56
C ASP A 40 -6.88 18.15 14.17
N SER A 41 -7.67 17.10 13.94
CA SER A 41 -7.38 15.76 14.43
C SER A 41 -6.20 15.12 13.71
N ASN A 42 -5.23 14.61 14.48
CA ASN A 42 -4.11 13.83 13.95
C ASN A 42 -4.46 12.34 13.72
N TRP A 43 -5.68 11.90 14.03
CA TRP A 43 -6.08 10.50 13.85
C TRP A 43 -5.97 9.98 12.42
N PRO A 44 -6.34 10.73 11.36
CA PRO A 44 -6.14 10.29 9.98
C PRO A 44 -4.68 9.92 9.69
N PHE A 45 -3.73 10.64 10.27
CA PHE A 45 -2.30 10.31 10.14
C PHE A 45 -1.95 8.97 10.79
N ALA A 46 -2.52 8.65 11.96
CA ALA A 46 -2.30 7.35 12.60
C ALA A 46 -2.78 6.18 11.73
N PHE A 47 -3.95 6.30 11.09
CA PHE A 47 -4.42 5.29 10.13
C PHE A 47 -3.53 5.21 8.89
N TYR A 48 -3.03 6.34 8.39
CA TYR A 48 -2.07 6.33 7.29
C TYR A 48 -0.77 5.59 7.64
N VAL A 49 -0.25 5.75 8.87
CA VAL A 49 0.91 4.98 9.35
C VAL A 49 0.64 3.47 9.30
N VAL A 50 -0.56 3.02 9.67
CA VAL A 50 -0.93 1.59 9.59
C VAL A 50 -0.95 1.09 8.14
N ILE A 51 -1.41 1.91 7.19
CA ILE A 51 -1.32 1.59 5.76
C ILE A 51 0.14 1.41 5.33
N LEU A 52 1.04 2.31 5.76
CA LEU A 52 2.48 2.20 5.48
C LEU A 52 3.08 0.94 6.09
N LEU A 53 2.64 0.52 7.28
CA LEU A 53 3.05 -0.76 7.89
C LEU A 53 2.56 -1.95 7.05
N GLY A 54 1.33 -1.91 6.54
CA GLY A 54 0.83 -2.92 5.60
C GLY A 54 1.69 -3.05 4.35
N MET A 55 2.09 -1.92 3.77
CA MET A 55 3.00 -1.86 2.62
C MET A 55 4.39 -2.39 2.96
N ALA A 56 4.92 -2.02 4.13
CA ALA A 56 6.19 -2.54 4.63
C ALA A 56 6.15 -4.06 4.84
N LEU A 57 5.04 -4.61 5.34
CA LEU A 57 4.84 -6.05 5.50
C LEU A 57 4.82 -6.78 4.15
N GLY A 58 4.08 -6.25 3.17
CA GLY A 58 4.09 -6.78 1.80
C GLY A 58 5.50 -6.77 1.20
N GLY A 59 6.21 -5.64 1.30
CA GLY A 59 7.60 -5.52 0.88
C GLY A 59 8.51 -6.54 1.57
N ARG A 60 8.39 -6.69 2.90
CA ARG A 60 9.19 -7.64 3.68
C ARG A 60 8.99 -9.08 3.22
N LEU A 61 7.75 -9.48 2.91
CA LEU A 61 7.43 -10.80 2.38
C LEU A 61 8.04 -11.01 0.99
N ALA A 62 7.90 -10.03 0.10
CA ALA A 62 8.47 -10.06 -1.24
C ALA A 62 10.00 -10.21 -1.21
N GLY A 63 10.67 -9.43 -0.36
CA GLY A 63 12.14 -9.45 -0.22
C GLY A 63 12.69 -10.75 0.37
N ARG A 64 11.96 -11.39 1.29
CA ARG A 64 12.32 -12.71 1.82
C ARG A 64 12.12 -13.84 0.81
N ALA A 65 11.07 -13.77 0.01
CA ALA A 65 10.77 -14.77 -1.00
C ALA A 65 11.68 -14.67 -2.23
N ARG A 66 12.07 -13.45 -2.62
CA ARG A 66 12.91 -13.16 -3.79
C ARG A 66 14.07 -12.23 -3.44
N PRO A 67 15.10 -12.73 -2.73
CA PRO A 67 16.26 -11.94 -2.33
C PRO A 67 17.17 -11.55 -3.50
N ASP A 68 17.00 -12.18 -4.68
CA ASP A 68 17.70 -11.87 -5.93
C ASP A 68 17.23 -10.56 -6.59
N ALA A 69 15.97 -10.16 -6.35
CA ALA A 69 15.41 -8.92 -6.89
C ALA A 69 14.41 -8.24 -5.93
N PRO A 70 14.84 -7.90 -4.69
CA PRO A 70 13.93 -7.50 -3.61
C PRO A 70 13.23 -6.17 -3.89
N LEU A 71 13.97 -5.19 -4.43
CA LEU A 71 13.43 -3.87 -4.76
C LEU A 71 12.32 -3.97 -5.82
N ALA A 72 12.52 -4.76 -6.87
CA ALA A 72 11.54 -4.91 -7.94
C ALA A 72 10.25 -5.58 -7.43
N HIS A 73 10.37 -6.68 -6.69
CA HIS A 73 9.20 -7.39 -6.17
C HIS A 73 8.44 -6.58 -5.10
N GLY A 74 9.15 -5.89 -4.20
CA GLY A 74 8.54 -5.01 -3.20
C GLY A 74 7.81 -3.83 -3.83
N SER A 75 8.44 -3.14 -4.78
CA SER A 75 7.81 -2.02 -5.51
C SER A 75 6.59 -2.47 -6.30
N LEU A 76 6.69 -3.58 -7.05
CA LEU A 76 5.56 -4.09 -7.84
C LEU A 76 4.41 -4.57 -6.97
N ALA A 77 4.69 -5.17 -5.80
CA ALA A 77 3.65 -5.56 -4.86
C ALA A 77 2.87 -4.34 -4.34
N ALA A 78 3.57 -3.27 -3.96
CA ALA A 78 2.93 -2.03 -3.52
C ALA A 78 2.19 -1.31 -4.65
N LEU A 79 2.77 -1.24 -5.86
CA LEU A 79 2.10 -0.68 -7.03
C LEU A 79 0.83 -1.45 -7.37
N GLY A 80 0.86 -2.78 -7.31
CA GLY A 80 -0.32 -3.62 -7.51
C GLY A 80 -1.41 -3.32 -6.49
N ALA A 81 -1.06 -3.27 -5.20
CA ALA A 81 -1.99 -2.92 -4.13
C ALA A 81 -2.59 -1.52 -4.30
N MET A 82 -1.74 -0.51 -4.55
CA MET A 82 -2.18 0.87 -4.78
C MET A 82 -3.04 1.00 -6.03
N GLY A 83 -2.75 0.24 -7.09
CA GLY A 83 -3.59 0.21 -8.30
C GLY A 83 -5.00 -0.31 -8.01
N VAL A 84 -5.14 -1.35 -7.19
CA VAL A 84 -6.46 -1.85 -6.77
C VAL A 84 -7.19 -0.82 -5.90
N ILE A 85 -6.50 -0.20 -4.93
CA ILE A 85 -7.06 0.87 -4.10
C ILE A 85 -7.51 2.05 -4.97
N ALA A 86 -6.75 2.39 -6.01
CA ALA A 86 -7.10 3.44 -6.96
C ALA A 86 -8.40 3.16 -7.68
N VAL A 87 -8.53 1.95 -8.25
CA VAL A 87 -9.75 1.54 -8.94
C VAL A 87 -10.95 1.59 -7.99
N ILE A 88 -10.82 1.07 -6.77
CA ILE A 88 -11.90 1.12 -5.77
C ILE A 88 -12.28 2.57 -5.44
N SER A 89 -11.30 3.45 -5.23
CA SER A 89 -11.55 4.85 -4.88
C SER A 89 -12.29 5.58 -6.01
N VAL A 90 -11.85 5.39 -7.26
CA VAL A 90 -12.51 5.96 -8.44
C VAL A 90 -13.95 5.44 -8.58
N VAL A 91 -14.19 4.14 -8.38
CA VAL A 91 -15.54 3.56 -8.43
C VAL A 91 -16.46 4.18 -7.37
N ILE A 92 -15.96 4.37 -6.15
CA ILE A 92 -16.70 5.03 -5.06
C ILE A 92 -17.02 6.48 -5.43
N ASP A 93 -16.05 7.23 -5.94
CA ASP A 93 -16.26 8.63 -6.32
C ASP A 93 -17.27 8.79 -7.44
N VAL A 94 -17.24 7.92 -8.44
CA VAL A 94 -18.26 7.87 -9.50
C VAL A 94 -19.64 7.57 -8.92
N ALA A 95 -19.75 6.60 -8.02
CA ALA A 95 -21.01 6.22 -7.39
C ALA A 95 -21.60 7.32 -6.51
N LEU A 96 -20.75 8.06 -5.80
CA LEU A 96 -21.13 9.15 -4.89
C LEU A 96 -21.21 10.52 -5.55
N ARG A 97 -20.87 10.63 -6.85
CA ARG A 97 -20.78 11.89 -7.61
C ARG A 97 -19.82 12.91 -6.97
N ASN A 98 -18.70 12.42 -6.46
CA ASN A 98 -17.62 13.25 -5.90
C ASN A 98 -16.77 13.88 -7.02
N ASP A 99 -15.87 14.80 -6.65
CA ASP A 99 -14.84 15.33 -7.55
C ASP A 99 -13.75 14.28 -7.79
N ILE A 100 -13.88 13.57 -8.91
CA ILE A 100 -12.98 12.50 -9.33
C ILE A 100 -11.58 13.04 -9.61
N VAL A 101 -11.45 14.25 -10.18
CA VAL A 101 -10.16 14.77 -10.64
C VAL A 101 -9.27 15.08 -9.45
N ASP A 102 -9.80 15.80 -8.46
CA ASP A 102 -9.06 16.16 -7.25
C ASP A 102 -8.64 14.90 -6.46
N ASN A 103 -9.54 13.93 -6.33
CA ASN A 103 -9.25 12.68 -5.62
C ASN A 103 -8.21 11.81 -6.33
N VAL A 104 -8.27 11.69 -7.66
CA VAL A 104 -7.26 10.95 -8.44
C VAL A 104 -5.90 11.63 -8.34
N VAL A 105 -5.82 12.96 -8.42
CA VAL A 105 -4.55 13.70 -8.28
C VAL A 105 -3.94 13.45 -6.91
N LYS A 106 -4.72 13.58 -5.83
CA LYS A 106 -4.27 13.28 -4.47
C LYS A 106 -3.80 11.84 -4.34
N LEU A 107 -4.54 10.90 -4.91
CA LEU A 107 -4.21 9.48 -4.87
C LEU A 107 -2.89 9.18 -5.61
N VAL A 108 -2.67 9.75 -6.79
CA VAL A 108 -1.43 9.56 -7.55
C VAL A 108 -0.24 10.17 -6.82
N ALA A 109 -0.42 11.37 -6.26
CA ALA A 109 0.62 12.07 -5.52
C ALA A 109 1.12 11.28 -4.29
N GLN A 110 0.27 10.47 -3.67
CA GLN A 110 0.67 9.64 -2.52
C GLN A 110 1.37 8.32 -2.87
N ILE A 111 1.28 7.81 -4.11
CA ILE A 111 1.86 6.51 -4.52
C ILE A 111 3.36 6.36 -4.21
N PRO A 112 4.21 7.39 -4.42
CA PRO A 112 5.66 7.24 -4.22
C PRO A 112 6.04 6.78 -2.80
N VAL A 113 5.31 7.22 -1.78
CA VAL A 113 5.66 6.93 -0.37
C VAL A 113 5.43 5.45 -0.02
N PRO A 114 4.23 4.85 -0.20
CA PRO A 114 4.01 3.40 -0.04
C PRO A 114 4.98 2.54 -0.84
N VAL A 115 5.27 2.92 -2.09
CA VAL A 115 6.18 2.17 -2.95
C VAL A 115 7.60 2.19 -2.41
N ALA A 116 8.09 3.36 -1.99
CA ALA A 116 9.41 3.49 -1.38
C ALA A 116 9.52 2.70 -0.06
N VAL A 117 8.50 2.77 0.79
CA VAL A 117 8.43 2.01 2.05
C VAL A 117 8.47 0.50 1.79
N SER A 118 7.68 0.01 0.84
CA SER A 118 7.68 -1.40 0.47
C SER A 118 9.02 -1.86 -0.12
N ALA A 119 9.60 -1.07 -1.03
CA ALA A 119 10.90 -1.37 -1.63
C ALA A 119 12.01 -1.43 -0.58
N PHE A 120 12.06 -0.44 0.31
CA PHE A 120 13.05 -0.38 1.39
C PHE A 120 12.90 -1.56 2.35
N SER A 121 11.67 -1.89 2.75
CA SER A 121 11.40 -3.05 3.61
C SER A 121 11.81 -4.36 2.94
N ALA A 122 11.54 -4.53 1.65
CA ALA A 122 11.96 -5.70 0.88
C ALA A 122 13.49 -5.84 0.86
N TYR A 123 14.21 -4.74 0.66
CA TYR A 123 15.67 -4.71 0.70
C TYR A 123 16.22 -5.11 2.08
N MET A 124 15.69 -4.55 3.16
CA MET A 124 16.09 -4.91 4.51
C MET A 124 15.83 -6.40 4.81
N ALA A 125 14.71 -6.92 4.32
CA ALA A 125 14.31 -8.30 4.55
C ALA A 125 15.18 -9.31 3.80
N SER A 126 15.61 -9.00 2.58
CA SER A 126 16.51 -9.87 1.82
C SER A 126 17.90 -9.98 2.47
N ARG A 127 18.41 -8.89 3.06
CA ARG A 127 19.68 -8.89 3.78
C ARG A 127 19.65 -9.79 5.02
N SER A 128 18.52 -9.83 5.72
CA SER A 128 18.35 -10.70 6.90
C SER A 128 18.16 -12.18 6.58
N ALA A 129 17.97 -12.54 5.31
CA ALA A 129 17.76 -13.94 4.89
C ALA A 129 19.05 -14.64 4.42
N ILE A 130 20.14 -13.88 4.27
CA ILE A 130 21.46 -14.37 3.83
C ILE A 130 22.43 -14.52 5.03
N ALA A 131 22.06 -13.99 6.20
CA ALA A 131 22.77 -14.13 7.47
C ALA A 131 22.26 -15.36 8.24
#